data_AF-A0A3B0IU58-F1
#
_entry.id   AF-A0A3B0IU58-F1
#
_cell.length_a   1.000
_cell.length_b   1.000
_cell.length_c   1.000
_cell.angle_alpha   90.00
_cell.angle_beta   90.00
_cell.angle_gamma   90.00
#
_symmetry.space_group_name_H-M   'P 1'
#
loop_
_entity.id
_entity.type
_entity.pdbx_description
1 polymer ?
#
loop_
_entity_poly.entity_id
_entity_poly.type
_entity_poly.pdbx_seq_one_letter_code
_entity_poly.pdbx_strand_id
1 'polypeptide(L)'
;MAMTFSLLGGSFYQNARRLLRKGFRKGRQVSVPDDVVRFESVLTLDAPEREVESFTVDERTAEATTYCMAVNHFGLLGTHGALPLRYTEWLIDRRYRYNDDSAKAFLDVFNHRLLSLRFQRLAEVSIICQCLIKYPAAATCSDYCGDRSISRRSHRLTGS
;
A
#
# COMPACT_ATOMS: atom_id res chain seq x y z
N MET A 1 -6.28 -17.72 11.79
CA MET A 1 -6.03 -18.64 10.67
C MET A 1 -5.84 -17.77 9.44
N ALA A 2 -4.61 -17.62 8.94
CA ALA A 2 -4.34 -16.67 7.85
C ALA A 2 -4.88 -17.26 6.54
N MET A 3 -5.98 -16.72 6.04
CA MET A 3 -6.53 -17.14 4.75
C MET A 3 -5.69 -16.49 3.65
N THR A 4 -4.85 -17.28 2.99
CA THR A 4 -4.13 -16.88 1.78
C THR A 4 -5.11 -16.87 0.61
N PHE A 5 -5.52 -15.68 0.18
CA PHE A 5 -6.31 -15.53 -1.05
C PHE A 5 -5.37 -15.24 -2.21
N SER A 6 -5.21 -16.19 -3.12
CA SER A 6 -4.63 -15.95 -4.44
C SER A 6 -5.66 -15.20 -5.29
N LEU A 7 -5.56 -13.86 -5.31
CA LEU A 7 -6.37 -13.05 -6.22
C LEU A 7 -5.72 -12.94 -7.60
N LEU A 8 -6.56 -13.05 -8.63
CA LEU A 8 -6.29 -12.84 -10.05
C LEU A 8 -5.37 -11.64 -10.32
N GLY A 9 -4.20 -11.89 -10.90
CA GLY A 9 -3.47 -11.16 -11.95
C GLY A 9 -3.60 -9.63 -12.15
N GLY A 10 -4.10 -8.87 -11.19
CA GLY A 10 -4.30 -7.42 -11.30
C GLY A 10 -3.10 -6.63 -10.79
N SER A 11 -2.95 -5.39 -11.28
CA SER A 11 -1.92 -4.47 -10.79
C SER A 11 -2.16 -4.07 -9.33
N PHE A 12 -1.10 -3.66 -8.64
CA PHE A 12 -1.12 -3.21 -7.24
C PHE A 12 -2.27 -2.23 -6.96
N TYR A 13 -2.42 -1.20 -7.81
CA TYR A 13 -3.43 -0.16 -7.60
C TYR A 13 -4.87 -0.69 -7.69
N GLN A 14 -5.12 -1.61 -8.61
CA GLN A 14 -6.44 -2.23 -8.73
C GLN A 14 -6.77 -3.06 -7.49
N ASN A 15 -5.79 -3.83 -7.01
CA ASN A 15 -5.94 -4.64 -5.81
C ASN A 15 -6.11 -3.78 -4.55
N ALA A 16 -5.28 -2.75 -4.38
CA ALA A 16 -5.42 -1.78 -3.28
C ALA A 16 -6.80 -1.12 -3.30
N ARG A 17 -7.29 -0.66 -4.47
CA ARG A 17 -8.63 -0.06 -4.60
C ARG A 17 -9.75 -1.06 -4.30
N ARG A 18 -9.59 -2.33 -4.71
CA ARG A 18 -10.56 -3.40 -4.41
C ARG A 18 -10.62 -3.68 -2.91
N LEU A 19 -9.49 -3.71 -2.22
CA LEU A 19 -9.41 -3.88 -0.76
C LEU A 19 -10.04 -2.71 -0.02
N LEU A 20 -9.72 -1.47 -0.41
CA LEU A 20 -10.34 -0.28 0.17
C LEU A 20 -11.86 -0.31 0.00
N ARG A 21 -12.38 -0.65 -1.19
CA ARG A 21 -13.83 -0.82 -1.42
C ARG A 21 -14.45 -1.89 -0.52
N LYS A 22 -13.76 -3.01 -0.26
CA LYS A 22 -14.24 -4.03 0.70
C LYS A 22 -14.23 -3.49 2.14
N GLY A 23 -13.22 -2.72 2.53
CA GLY A 23 -13.14 -2.05 3.83
C GLY A 23 -14.24 -1.02 4.05
N PHE A 24 -14.53 -0.19 3.03
CA PHE A 24 -15.64 0.78 3.07
C PHE A 24 -17.01 0.11 3.24
N ARG A 25 -17.23 -1.05 2.61
CA ARG A 25 -18.49 -1.82 2.77
C ARG A 25 -18.71 -2.33 4.20
N LYS A 26 -17.64 -2.52 4.97
CA LYS A 26 -17.71 -2.88 6.40
C LYS A 26 -17.96 -1.66 7.31
N GLY A 27 -18.26 -0.47 6.76
CA GLY A 27 -18.66 0.71 7.54
C GLY A 27 -17.50 1.46 8.22
N ARG A 28 -16.25 1.15 7.86
CA ARG A 28 -15.07 1.83 8.44
C ARG A 28 -14.89 3.19 7.76
N GLN A 29 -14.73 4.27 8.55
CA GLN A 29 -14.37 5.61 8.07
C GLN A 29 -12.91 5.59 7.62
N VAL A 30 -12.64 5.04 6.44
CA VAL A 30 -11.28 4.89 5.90
C VAL A 30 -10.94 6.15 5.12
N SER A 31 -10.18 7.08 5.69
CA SER A 31 -9.59 8.19 4.94
C SER A 31 -8.19 7.84 4.41
N VAL A 32 -7.51 6.88 5.03
CA VAL A 32 -6.11 6.54 4.74
C VAL A 32 -5.97 5.03 4.49
N PRO A 33 -5.23 4.60 3.47
CA PRO A 33 -5.00 3.17 3.21
C PRO A 33 -4.27 2.42 4.34
N ASP A 34 -3.55 3.15 5.20
CA ASP A 34 -2.79 2.69 6.37
C ASP A 34 -3.70 1.91 7.36
N ASP A 35 -4.95 2.34 7.55
CA ASP A 35 -5.88 1.76 8.54
C ASP A 35 -6.49 0.41 8.13
N VAL A 36 -6.32 -0.01 6.87
CA VAL A 36 -7.01 -1.18 6.26
C VAL A 36 -6.03 -2.18 5.68
N VAL A 37 -4.93 -1.72 5.10
CA VAL A 37 -4.00 -2.56 4.35
C VAL A 37 -2.60 -2.40 4.90
N ARG A 38 -2.03 -3.47 5.46
CA ARG A 38 -0.60 -3.57 5.75
C ARG A 38 0.12 -4.00 4.47
N PHE A 39 1.14 -3.26 4.08
CA PHE A 39 1.97 -3.63 2.93
C PHE A 39 3.27 -4.24 3.44
N GLU A 40 3.65 -5.37 2.86
CA GLU A 40 4.88 -6.08 3.21
C GLU A 40 5.73 -6.25 1.97
N SER A 41 7.05 -6.14 2.13
CA SER A 41 7.99 -6.41 1.06
C SER A 41 8.31 -7.89 0.98
N VAL A 42 8.53 -8.39 -0.23
CA VAL A 42 8.96 -9.77 -0.46
C VAL A 42 10.48 -9.83 -0.49
N LEU A 43 11.06 -10.81 0.19
CA LEU A 43 12.50 -11.06 0.22
C LEU A 43 12.85 -12.16 -0.77
N THR A 44 12.87 -11.82 -2.05
CA THR A 44 13.14 -12.76 -3.15
C THR A 44 14.17 -12.17 -4.10
N LEU A 45 15.10 -13.00 -4.58
CA LEU A 45 16.10 -12.64 -5.59
C LEU A 45 15.66 -13.02 -7.02
N ASP A 46 14.57 -13.78 -7.14
CA ASP A 46 13.96 -14.09 -8.43
C ASP A 46 13.34 -12.83 -9.04
N ALA A 47 13.35 -12.77 -10.36
CA ALA A 47 12.61 -11.75 -11.10
C ALA A 47 11.10 -11.99 -10.88
N PRO A 48 10.38 -11.05 -10.24
CA PRO A 48 8.98 -11.27 -9.92
C PRO A 48 8.12 -11.24 -11.18
N GLU A 49 7.35 -12.30 -11.43
CA GLU A 49 6.39 -12.36 -12.55
C GLU A 49 5.16 -11.47 -12.33
N ARG A 50 4.88 -11.13 -11.05
CA ARG A 50 3.72 -10.35 -10.64
C ARG A 50 4.12 -9.25 -9.67
N GLU A 51 3.41 -8.13 -9.78
CA GLU A 51 3.61 -6.95 -8.93
C GLU A 51 3.27 -7.23 -7.46
N VAL A 52 2.24 -8.06 -7.23
CA VAL A 52 1.78 -8.50 -5.91
C VAL A 52 1.91 -10.02 -5.84
N GLU A 53 2.59 -10.52 -4.81
CA GLU A 53 2.87 -11.95 -4.64
C GLU A 53 1.70 -12.67 -3.97
N SER A 54 1.27 -12.16 -2.81
CA SER A 54 0.25 -12.82 -2.01
C SER A 54 -0.58 -11.84 -1.19
N PHE A 55 -1.78 -12.30 -0.83
CA PHE A 55 -2.67 -11.60 0.08
C PHE A 55 -3.00 -12.50 1.25
N THR A 56 -2.82 -12.00 2.46
CA THR A 56 -3.23 -12.66 3.68
C THR A 56 -4.22 -11.78 4.42
N VAL A 57 -5.23 -12.41 5.01
CA VAL A 57 -6.15 -11.73 5.92
C VAL A 57 -5.70 -12.07 7.33
N ASP A 58 -5.33 -11.05 8.10
CA ASP A 58 -5.09 -11.25 9.52
C ASP A 58 -6.39 -11.03 10.28
N GLU A 59 -7.00 -12.13 10.69
CA GLU A 59 -8.24 -12.17 11.48
C GLU A 59 -7.95 -12.14 13.00
N ARG A 60 -6.69 -11.93 13.42
CA ARG A 60 -6.28 -12.02 14.83
C ARG A 60 -6.95 -11.02 15.76
N THR A 61 -7.45 -9.89 15.25
CA THR A 61 -8.12 -8.88 16.08
C THR A 61 -9.62 -8.91 15.79
N ALA A 62 -10.43 -9.33 16.78
CA ALA A 62 -11.88 -9.52 16.67
C ALA A 62 -12.67 -8.29 16.17
N GLU A 63 -12.05 -7.10 16.13
CA GLU A 63 -12.67 -5.83 15.77
C GLU A 63 -12.11 -5.20 14.48
N ALA A 64 -11.02 -5.75 13.91
CA ALA A 64 -10.36 -5.17 12.75
C ALA A 64 -9.77 -6.26 11.83
N THR A 65 -10.48 -6.58 10.75
CA THR A 65 -9.93 -7.38 9.66
C THR A 65 -8.85 -6.57 8.94
N THR A 66 -7.57 -6.85 9.21
CA THR A 66 -6.45 -6.20 8.53
C THR A 66 -6.05 -7.03 7.32
N TYR A 67 -5.90 -6.39 6.16
CA TYR A 67 -5.44 -7.05 4.95
C TYR A 67 -3.93 -6.86 4.83
N CYS A 68 -3.17 -7.95 4.75
CA CYS A 68 -1.75 -7.91 4.44
C CYS A 68 -1.56 -8.19 2.94
N MET A 69 -0.83 -7.31 2.26
CA MET A 69 -0.49 -7.43 0.85
C MET A 69 1.03 -7.49 0.70
N ALA A 70 1.53 -8.62 0.19
CA ALA A 70 2.95 -8.81 -0.10
C ALA A 70 3.25 -8.30 -1.51
N VAL A 71 4.10 -7.28 -1.61
CA VAL A 71 4.39 -6.57 -2.87
C VAL A 71 5.83 -6.83 -3.29
N ASN A 72 6.00 -7.22 -4.55
CA ASN A 72 7.31 -7.45 -5.17
C ASN A 72 7.90 -6.19 -5.80
N HIS A 73 7.04 -5.37 -6.41
CA HIS A 73 7.44 -4.17 -7.13
C HIS A 73 7.28 -2.94 -6.22
N PHE A 74 8.21 -1.99 -6.25
CA PHE A 74 8.21 -0.78 -5.42
C PHE A 74 8.58 -0.97 -3.94
N GLY A 75 9.09 -2.15 -3.59
CA GLY A 75 9.77 -2.36 -2.32
C GLY A 75 11.19 -1.76 -2.32
N LEU A 76 11.72 -1.50 -1.13
CA LEU A 76 13.15 -1.19 -0.95
C LEU A 76 14.05 -2.39 -1.27
N LEU A 77 13.48 -3.60 -1.27
CA LEU A 77 14.16 -4.89 -1.38
C LEU A 77 13.74 -5.63 -2.65
N GLY A 78 14.59 -6.57 -3.09
CA GLY A 78 14.39 -7.38 -4.29
C GLY A 78 15.18 -6.88 -5.50
N THR A 79 15.00 -7.55 -6.64
CA THR A 79 15.70 -7.25 -7.91
C THR A 79 15.39 -5.87 -8.47
N HIS A 80 14.21 -5.33 -8.17
CA HIS A 80 13.76 -4.00 -8.56
C HIS A 80 13.78 -2.99 -7.40
N GLY A 81 14.48 -3.32 -6.31
CA GLY A 81 14.55 -2.49 -5.10
C GLY A 81 15.47 -1.28 -5.24
N ALA A 82 15.24 -0.27 -4.40
CA ALA A 82 16.11 0.91 -4.32
C ALA A 82 17.45 0.62 -3.63
N LEU A 83 17.50 -0.43 -2.81
CA LEU A 83 18.73 -0.86 -2.13
C LEU A 83 19.60 -1.73 -3.05
N PRO A 84 20.94 -1.64 -2.95
CA PRO A 84 21.83 -2.56 -3.64
C PRO A 84 21.55 -4.03 -3.28
N LEU A 85 21.68 -4.92 -4.27
CA LEU A 85 21.41 -6.36 -4.17
C LEU A 85 22.16 -7.05 -3.01
N ARG A 86 23.36 -6.58 -2.68
CA ARG A 86 24.16 -7.13 -1.57
C ARG A 86 23.45 -7.02 -0.22
N TYR A 87 22.63 -5.99 -0.01
CA TYR A 87 21.84 -5.85 1.21
C TYR A 87 20.69 -6.85 1.25
N THR A 88 20.04 -7.10 0.11
CA THR A 88 18.94 -8.09 0.04
C THR A 88 19.47 -9.49 0.27
N GLU A 89 20.62 -9.85 -0.31
CA GLU A 89 21.31 -11.12 -0.04
C GLU A 89 21.65 -11.28 1.43
N TRP A 90 22.19 -10.24 2.07
CA TRP A 90 22.52 -10.26 3.50
C TRP A 90 21.28 -10.45 4.38
N LEU A 91 20.17 -9.77 4.06
CA LEU A 91 18.89 -9.95 4.74
C LEU A 91 18.36 -11.37 4.60
N ILE A 92 18.48 -11.95 3.40
CA ILE A 92 18.05 -13.32 3.12
C ILE A 92 18.91 -14.32 3.91
N ASP A 93 20.23 -14.17 3.91
CA ASP A 93 21.14 -15.03 4.67
C ASP A 93 20.84 -14.95 6.18
N ARG A 94 20.55 -13.75 6.68
CA ARG A 94 20.21 -13.55 8.09
C ARG A 94 18.89 -14.23 8.47
N ARG A 95 17.88 -14.12 7.60
CA ARG A 95 16.60 -14.80 7.77
C ARG A 95 16.76 -16.32 7.75
N TYR A 96 17.54 -16.87 6.84
CA TYR A 96 17.73 -18.33 6.75
C TYR A 96 18.60 -18.90 7.89
N ARG A 97 19.68 -18.22 8.28
CA ARG A 97 20.60 -18.73 9.30
C ARG A 97 20.14 -18.46 10.73
N TYR A 98 19.62 -17.27 10.99
CA TYR A 98 19.29 -16.81 12.35
C TYR A 98 17.80 -16.74 12.61
N ASN A 99 16.95 -17.02 11.60
CA ASN A 99 15.50 -16.86 11.68
C ASN A 99 15.08 -15.47 12.21
N ASP A 100 15.90 -14.47 11.92
CA ASP A 100 15.76 -13.11 12.42
C ASP A 100 15.07 -12.25 11.35
N ASP A 101 13.75 -12.08 11.50
CA ASP A 101 12.92 -11.23 10.64
C ASP A 101 12.91 -9.75 11.08
N SER A 102 13.70 -9.37 12.10
CA SER A 102 13.67 -8.00 12.66
C SER A 102 14.06 -6.93 11.63
N ALA A 103 15.11 -7.20 10.86
CA ALA A 103 15.61 -6.27 9.84
C ALA A 103 14.61 -6.12 8.68
N LYS A 104 13.94 -7.21 8.31
CA LYS A 104 12.83 -7.19 7.33
C LYS A 104 11.67 -6.36 7.85
N ALA A 105 11.22 -6.63 9.08
CA ALA A 105 10.10 -5.94 9.71
C ALA A 105 10.35 -4.42 9.83
N PHE A 106 11.59 -4.01 10.10
CA PHE A 106 11.98 -2.60 10.07
C PHE A 106 11.77 -1.98 8.69
N LEU A 107 12.24 -2.65 7.63
CA LEU A 107 12.08 -2.17 6.26
C LEU A 107 10.61 -2.15 5.81
N ASP A 108 9.79 -3.08 6.30
CA ASP A 108 8.36 -3.12 6.03
C ASP A 108 7.63 -1.87 6.55
N VAL A 109 8.07 -1.24 7.64
CA VAL A 109 7.51 0.05 8.10
C VAL A 109 7.70 1.15 7.07
N PHE A 110 8.87 1.22 6.44
CA PHE A 110 9.14 2.21 5.39
C PHE A 110 8.37 1.90 4.12
N ASN A 111 8.36 0.63 3.70
CA ASN A 111 7.61 0.20 2.53
C ASN A 111 6.13 0.53 2.68
N HIS A 112 5.55 0.23 3.85
CA HIS A 112 4.17 0.54 4.14
C HIS A 112 3.86 2.04 4.02
N ARG A 113 4.67 2.90 4.64
CA ARG A 113 4.49 4.37 4.55
C ARG A 113 4.67 4.90 3.13
N LEU A 114 5.69 4.43 2.42
CA LEU A 114 5.99 4.83 1.04
C LEU A 114 4.83 4.48 0.11
N LEU A 115 4.32 3.25 0.19
CA LEU A 115 3.21 2.77 -0.62
C LEU A 115 1.90 3.49 -0.30
N SER A 116 1.64 3.76 0.98
CA SER A 116 0.48 4.55 1.42
C SER A 116 0.49 5.97 0.83
N LEU A 117 1.63 6.67 0.91
CA LEU A 117 1.79 8.02 0.34
C LEU A 117 1.66 8.02 -1.19
N ARG A 118 2.31 7.04 -1.84
CA ARG A 118 2.26 6.90 -3.29
C ARG A 118 0.84 6.66 -3.77
N PHE A 119 0.09 5.78 -3.10
CA PHE A 119 -1.31 5.52 -3.43
C PHE A 119 -2.17 6.78 -3.31
N GLN A 120 -2.00 7.57 -2.24
CA GLN A 120 -2.71 8.84 -2.06
C GLN A 120 -2.46 9.82 -3.21
N ARG A 121 -1.17 10.04 -3.54
CA ARG A 121 -0.81 10.96 -4.63
C ARG A 121 -1.31 10.49 -5.99
N LEU A 122 -1.24 9.19 -6.27
CA LEU A 122 -1.74 8.66 -7.53
C LEU A 122 -3.27 8.72 -7.64
N ALA A 123 -3.98 8.53 -6.53
CA ALA A 123 -5.43 8.73 -6.50
C ALA A 123 -5.79 10.18 -6.87
N GLU A 124 -5.10 11.16 -6.33
CA GLU A 124 -5.28 12.59 -6.66
C GLU A 124 -4.97 12.89 -8.13
N VAL A 125 -3.79 12.51 -8.61
CA VAL A 125 -3.34 12.82 -9.98
C VAL A 125 -4.19 12.11 -11.03
N SER A 126 -4.65 10.88 -10.77
CA SER A 126 -5.51 10.15 -11.71
C SER A 126 -6.86 10.85 -11.93
N ILE A 127 -7.40 11.52 -10.91
CA ILE A 127 -8.63 12.31 -11.01
C ILE A 127 -8.37 13.57 -11.84
N ILE A 128 -7.25 14.26 -11.58
CA ILE A 128 -6.86 15.48 -12.31
C ILE A 128 -6.68 15.22 -13.80
N CYS A 129 -5.91 14.17 -14.18
CA CYS A 129 -5.68 13.84 -15.58
C CYS A 129 -6.97 13.41 -16.31
N GLN A 130 -7.84 12.64 -15.65
CA GLN A 130 -9.13 12.25 -16.23
C GLN A 130 -10.05 13.48 -16.43
N CYS A 131 -10.03 14.43 -15.49
CA CYS A 131 -10.75 15.69 -15.61
C CYS A 131 -10.20 16.58 -16.72
N LEU A 132 -8.88 16.72 -16.85
CA LEU A 132 -8.24 17.53 -17.90
C LEU A 132 -8.46 16.97 -19.32
N ILE A 133 -8.46 15.64 -19.49
CA ILE A 133 -8.81 15.01 -20.79
C ILE A 133 -10.28 15.27 -21.15
N LYS A 134 -11.17 15.28 -20.15
CA LYS A 134 -12.62 15.46 -20.37
C LYS A 134 -13.03 16.93 -20.46
N TYR A 135 -12.26 17.85 -19.87
CA TYR A 135 -12.55 19.28 -19.78
C TYR A 135 -11.24 20.11 -19.86
N PRO A 136 -10.71 20.38 -21.07
CA PRO A 136 -9.41 21.03 -21.26
C PRO A 136 -9.40 22.54 -20.93
N ALA A 137 -10.56 23.14 -20.67
CA ALA A 137 -10.72 24.58 -20.45
C ALA A 137 -10.70 25.01 -18.97
N ALA A 138 -10.59 24.07 -18.02
CA ALA A 138 -10.57 24.38 -16.59
C ALA A 138 -9.13 24.51 -16.08
N ALA A 139 -8.76 25.70 -15.59
CA ALA A 139 -7.39 26.01 -15.15
C ALA A 139 -7.01 25.37 -13.80
N THR A 140 -7.97 24.91 -12.99
CA THR A 140 -7.68 24.24 -11.72
C THR A 140 -8.68 23.11 -11.42
N CYS A 141 -8.20 22.02 -10.82
CA CYS A 141 -9.02 20.86 -10.43
C CYS A 141 -9.87 21.15 -9.16
N SER A 142 -9.60 22.25 -8.47
CA SER A 142 -10.30 22.74 -7.26
C SER A 142 -11.81 22.87 -7.47
N ASP A 143 -12.21 23.39 -8.64
CA ASP A 143 -13.62 23.72 -8.92
C ASP A 143 -14.49 22.50 -9.24
N TYR A 144 -13.89 21.39 -9.68
CA TYR A 144 -14.62 20.18 -10.10
C TYR A 144 -14.71 19.11 -9.00
N CYS A 145 -13.69 19.03 -8.15
CA CYS A 145 -13.56 17.97 -7.17
C CYS A 145 -13.86 18.51 -5.76
N GLY A 146 -15.02 19.15 -5.59
CA GLY A 146 -15.43 19.86 -4.37
C GLY A 146 -14.91 19.21 -3.09
N ASP A 147 -14.00 19.93 -2.41
CA ASP A 147 -13.52 19.85 -1.02
C ASP A 147 -13.49 18.47 -0.32
N ARG A 148 -13.28 17.38 -1.06
CA ARG A 148 -13.20 16.04 -0.46
C ARG A 148 -11.78 15.58 -0.16
N SER A 149 -10.76 16.19 -0.75
CA SER A 149 -9.35 15.79 -0.54
C SER A 149 -8.63 16.61 0.54
N ILE A 150 -9.15 17.78 0.97
CA ILE A 150 -8.42 18.68 1.88
C ILE A 150 -9.12 18.88 3.24
N SER A 151 -10.43 18.65 3.37
CA SER A 151 -11.21 19.02 4.57
C SER A 151 -11.05 18.14 5.82
N ARG A 152 -10.19 17.11 5.83
CA ARG A 152 -9.95 16.28 7.04
C ARG A 152 -8.54 16.36 7.62
N ARG A 153 -7.75 17.39 7.26
CA ARG A 153 -6.39 17.59 7.81
C ARG A 153 -6.25 18.62 8.93
N SER A 154 -7.32 19.32 9.35
CA SER A 154 -7.20 20.41 10.34
C SER A 154 -7.79 20.15 11.75
N HIS A 155 -8.51 19.05 12.00
CA HIS A 155 -9.02 18.77 13.36
C HIS A 155 -8.17 17.74 14.11
N ARG A 156 -6.95 18.11 14.49
CA ARG A 156 -6.26 17.46 15.62
C ARG A 156 -5.15 18.28 16.29
N LEU A 157 -5.31 19.60 16.36
CA LEU A 157 -4.51 20.45 17.25
C LEU A 157 -5.40 21.53 17.88
N THR A 158 -6.26 21.13 18.81
CA THR A 158 -6.76 21.94 19.94
C THR A 158 -7.67 21.05 20.78
N GLY A 159 -7.39 20.94 22.08
CA GLY A 159 -8.30 20.35 23.06
C GLY A 159 -7.75 19.15 23.83
N SER A 160 -6.71 19.37 24.65
CA SER A 160 -6.74 19.24 26.12
C SER A 160 -5.33 19.04 26.65
#